data_AF-R6LX02-F1
#
_entry.id   AF-R6LX02-F1
#
_cell.length_a   1.000
_cell.length_b   1.000
_cell.length_c   1.000
_cell.angle_alpha   90.00
_cell.angle_beta   90.00
_cell.angle_gamma   90.00
#
_symmetry.space_group_name_H-M   'P 1'
#
loop_
_entity.id
_entity.type
_entity.pdbx_description
1 polymer ?
#
loop_
_entity_poly.entity_id
_entity_poly.type
_entity_poly.pdbx_seq_one_letter_code
_entity_poly.pdbx_strand_id
1 'polypeptide(L)'
;MADTLKHGLEQQIEQFLTEHSDTKLVVIDTLQRVRSAGGDSNLYANDYQDVGLLKQLADQHHIAILLIHHLRKLHDDDPMNMISGSTGLSGAADSAFVLQKNARSANAASLHCTGRDIPDRTLKLELGEDDHVWKLLADSKTCTAGRDIPDRTLKLELDEDDHVWKLLADSKTCSSASKISALQLVHLFSALLSADPAYTGTPSALSAKIDSDGRLGITPKKVTRLVLESVETLRENGILVKIYRSNGKRLISLRSAESADLPALGKIDPIDPVGEQRACAAP
;
A
#
# COMPACT_ATOMS: atom_id res chain seq x y z
N MET A 1 -14.19 27.99 32.98
CA MET A 1 -13.08 27.55 32.09
C MET A 1 -12.75 26.13 32.49
N ALA A 2 -12.27 25.30 31.57
CA ALA A 2 -11.82 23.95 31.91
C ALA A 2 -10.61 24.03 32.85
N ASP A 3 -10.60 23.17 33.86
CA ASP A 3 -9.43 22.97 34.72
C ASP A 3 -8.33 22.22 33.97
N THR A 4 -7.14 22.10 34.57
CA THR A 4 -6.03 21.32 34.00
C THR A 4 -6.01 19.90 34.53
N LEU A 5 -5.36 19.00 33.79
CA LEU A 5 -5.10 17.62 34.21
C LEU A 5 -4.41 17.59 35.57
N LYS A 6 -4.78 16.65 36.45
CA LYS A 6 -4.31 16.54 37.84
C LYS A 6 -4.78 17.68 38.76
N HIS A 7 -5.55 18.65 38.25
CA HIS A 7 -6.00 19.84 39.00
C HIS A 7 -7.48 20.17 38.74
N GLY A 8 -8.34 19.17 38.51
CA GLY A 8 -9.79 19.37 38.49
C GLY A 8 -10.48 18.89 37.22
N LEU A 9 -9.75 18.73 36.10
CA LEU A 9 -10.38 18.39 34.82
C LEU A 9 -11.09 17.02 34.87
N GLU A 10 -10.45 16.05 35.51
CA GLU A 10 -10.98 14.70 35.68
C GLU A 10 -12.32 14.76 36.43
N GLN A 11 -12.37 15.49 37.55
CA GLN A 11 -13.58 15.66 38.35
C GLN A 11 -14.66 16.43 37.59
N GLN A 12 -14.29 17.43 36.78
CA GLN A 12 -15.23 18.16 35.94
C GLN A 12 -15.90 17.23 34.91
N ILE A 13 -15.11 16.36 34.27
CA ILE A 13 -15.64 15.37 33.32
C ILE A 13 -16.53 14.36 34.06
N GLU A 14 -16.09 13.80 35.19
CA GLU A 14 -16.88 12.83 35.98
C GLU A 14 -18.23 13.42 36.45
N GLN A 15 -18.22 14.66 36.94
CA GLN A 15 -19.45 15.36 37.34
C GLN A 15 -20.40 15.52 36.15
N PHE A 16 -19.88 15.94 34.99
CA PHE A 16 -20.68 16.07 33.78
C PHE A 16 -21.26 14.72 33.32
N LEU A 17 -20.46 13.65 33.34
CA LEU A 17 -20.93 12.30 32.99
C LEU A 17 -21.97 11.76 33.96
N THR A 18 -21.94 12.20 35.23
CA THR A 18 -22.96 11.84 36.22
C THR A 18 -24.30 12.52 35.91
N GLU A 19 -24.26 13.79 35.50
CA GLU A 19 -25.45 14.57 35.11
C GLU A 19 -25.99 14.14 33.74
N HIS A 20 -25.11 13.67 32.85
CA HIS A 20 -25.40 13.29 31.47
C HIS A 20 -24.91 11.87 31.15
N SER A 21 -25.51 10.88 31.81
CA SER A 21 -25.11 9.46 31.75
C SER A 21 -25.18 8.80 30.36
N ASP A 22 -25.86 9.42 29.40
CA ASP A 22 -25.94 9.00 28.00
C ASP A 22 -24.76 9.49 27.15
N THR A 23 -23.89 10.33 27.70
CA THR A 23 -22.69 10.84 27.02
C THR A 23 -21.75 9.70 26.65
N LYS A 24 -21.36 9.61 25.38
CA LYS A 24 -20.41 8.61 24.86
C LYS A 24 -19.16 9.19 24.22
N LEU A 25 -19.12 10.50 24.00
CA LEU A 25 -17.98 11.19 23.40
C LEU A 25 -17.68 12.48 24.16
N VAL A 26 -16.42 12.65 24.55
CA VAL A 26 -15.88 13.91 25.06
C VAL A 26 -14.79 14.38 24.10
N VAL A 27 -14.81 15.65 23.73
CA VAL A 27 -13.79 16.26 22.85
C VAL A 27 -13.01 17.29 23.63
N ILE A 28 -11.68 17.21 23.59
CA ILE A 28 -10.76 18.15 24.24
C ILE A 28 -9.95 18.86 23.17
N ASP A 29 -10.22 20.15 22.98
CA ASP A 29 -9.58 21.01 21.98
C ASP A 29 -8.86 22.21 22.65
N THR A 30 -7.55 22.22 22.84
CA THR A 30 -6.53 21.19 22.56
C THR A 30 -5.87 20.68 23.84
N LEU A 31 -5.07 19.61 23.77
CA LEU A 31 -4.25 19.13 24.89
C LEU A 31 -3.48 20.27 25.58
N GLN A 32 -2.86 21.17 24.81
CA GLN A 32 -2.07 22.29 25.34
C GLN A 32 -2.86 23.21 26.28
N ARG A 33 -4.18 23.29 26.14
CA ARG A 33 -5.06 24.11 26.98
C ARG A 33 -5.34 23.50 28.35
N VAL A 34 -5.26 22.18 28.45
CA VAL A 34 -5.60 21.42 29.66
C VAL A 34 -4.39 20.78 30.33
N ARG A 35 -3.21 20.84 29.72
CA ARG A 35 -1.97 20.41 30.38
C ARG A 35 -1.67 21.30 31.57
N SER A 36 -1.27 20.67 32.66
CA SER A 36 -0.69 21.37 33.79
C SER A 36 0.70 21.90 33.45
N ALA A 37 1.12 22.97 34.14
CA ALA A 37 2.48 23.48 34.00
C ALA A 37 3.47 22.35 34.31
N GLY A 38 4.34 22.02 33.35
CA GLY A 38 5.26 20.91 33.46
C GLY A 38 6.29 21.14 34.57
N GLY A 39 6.60 20.09 35.33
CA GLY A 39 7.81 20.05 36.16
C GLY A 39 9.04 19.70 35.30
N ASP A 40 10.25 19.92 35.85
CA ASP A 40 11.58 19.71 35.24
C ASP A 40 11.92 18.24 34.85
N SER A 41 10.90 17.42 34.61
CA SER A 41 10.99 15.98 34.41
C SER A 41 11.01 15.58 32.93
N ASN A 42 11.30 14.31 32.68
CA ASN A 42 11.36 13.70 31.36
C ASN A 42 10.04 13.92 30.59
N LEU A 43 10.11 14.68 29.49
CA LEU A 43 8.98 14.99 28.60
C LEU A 43 8.19 13.75 28.19
N TYR A 44 8.88 12.64 27.88
CA TYR A 44 8.23 11.39 27.49
C TYR A 44 7.33 10.85 28.59
N ALA A 45 7.83 10.80 29.82
CA ALA A 45 7.07 10.30 30.96
C ALA A 45 5.86 11.20 31.26
N ASN A 46 6.03 12.52 31.13
CA ASN A 46 4.95 13.48 31.33
C ASN A 46 3.84 13.34 30.29
N ASP A 47 4.21 13.28 29.01
CA ASP A 47 3.27 13.08 27.90
C ASP A 47 2.48 11.77 28.06
N TYR A 48 3.17 10.68 28.38
CA TYR A 48 2.55 9.37 28.59
C TYR A 48 1.59 9.38 29.79
N GLN A 49 1.96 10.02 30.89
CA GLN A 49 1.09 10.15 32.06
C GLN A 49 -0.14 11.03 31.79
N ASP A 50 0.03 12.17 31.13
CA ASP A 50 -1.05 13.11 30.85
C ASP A 50 -2.14 12.45 29.98
N VAL A 51 -1.74 11.71 28.93
CA VAL A 51 -2.67 10.95 28.09
C VAL A 51 -3.20 9.71 28.84
N GLY A 52 -2.37 9.06 29.66
CA GLY A 52 -2.76 7.91 30.46
C GLY A 52 -3.90 8.20 31.44
N LEU A 53 -3.94 9.40 32.03
CA LEU A 53 -5.05 9.84 32.89
C LEU A 53 -6.37 9.90 32.12
N LEU A 54 -6.35 10.52 30.94
CA LEU A 54 -7.53 10.59 30.07
C LEU A 54 -7.96 9.20 29.58
N LYS A 55 -6.99 8.33 29.24
CA LYS A 55 -7.29 6.95 28.86
C LYS A 55 -7.97 6.19 30.00
N GLN A 56 -7.43 6.26 31.22
CA GLN A 56 -8.03 5.59 32.37
C GLN A 56 -9.47 6.07 32.60
N LEU A 57 -9.72 7.37 32.47
CA LEU A 57 -11.06 7.95 32.59
C LEU A 57 -12.01 7.42 31.49
N ALA A 58 -11.54 7.38 30.24
CA ALA A 58 -12.29 6.85 29.11
C ALA A 58 -12.67 5.37 29.32
N ASP A 59 -11.70 4.55 29.76
CA ASP A 59 -11.87 3.12 30.01
C ASP A 59 -12.86 2.88 31.17
N GLN A 60 -12.75 3.64 32.27
CA GLN A 60 -13.60 3.52 33.46
C GLN A 60 -15.07 3.86 33.18
N HIS A 61 -15.31 4.90 32.37
CA HIS A 61 -16.67 5.38 32.08
C HIS A 61 -17.25 4.83 30.78
N HIS A 62 -16.49 4.01 30.05
CA HIS A 62 -16.88 3.44 28.75
C HIS A 62 -17.31 4.51 27.73
N ILE A 63 -16.47 5.55 27.60
CA ILE A 63 -16.66 6.66 26.66
C ILE A 63 -15.46 6.77 25.72
N ALA A 64 -15.65 7.46 24.59
CA ALA A 64 -14.55 7.89 23.74
C ALA A 64 -14.09 9.30 24.14
N ILE A 65 -12.77 9.50 24.26
CA ILE A 65 -12.19 10.84 24.41
C ILE A 65 -11.39 11.17 23.14
N LEU A 66 -11.84 12.17 22.39
CA LEU A 66 -11.12 12.71 21.24
C LEU A 66 -10.25 13.88 21.70
N LEU A 67 -8.95 13.63 21.80
CA LEU A 67 -7.97 14.64 22.20
C LEU A 67 -7.34 15.29 20.97
N ILE A 68 -7.61 16.59 20.77
CA ILE A 68 -7.02 17.36 19.67
C ILE A 68 -5.66 17.89 20.11
N HIS A 69 -4.64 17.67 19.28
CA HIS A 69 -3.28 18.11 19.55
C HIS A 69 -2.58 18.64 18.31
N HIS A 70 -1.60 19.51 18.54
CA HIS A 70 -0.88 20.19 17.47
C HIS A 70 0.22 19.31 16.87
N LEU A 71 0.50 19.53 15.59
CA LEU A 71 1.69 19.01 14.93
C LEU A 71 2.85 20.00 15.07
N ARG A 72 4.08 19.49 15.09
CA ARG A 72 5.30 20.33 15.03
C ARG A 72 5.43 20.99 13.66
N LYS A 73 6.18 22.09 13.60
CA LYS A 73 6.43 22.83 12.35
C LYS A 73 7.39 22.11 11.41
N LEU A 74 8.28 21.26 11.94
CA LEU A 74 9.24 20.52 11.15
C LEU A 74 8.52 19.36 10.46
N HIS A 75 8.63 19.32 9.14
CA HIS A 75 8.06 18.24 8.34
C HIS A 75 8.84 16.93 8.55
N ASP A 76 8.12 15.82 8.43
CA ASP A 76 8.64 14.46 8.46
C ASP A 76 7.88 13.64 7.41
N ASP A 77 8.55 12.66 6.82
CA ASP A 77 7.95 11.77 5.83
C ASP A 77 6.93 10.82 6.49
N ASP A 78 7.14 10.47 7.76
CA ASP A 78 6.16 9.75 8.56
C ASP A 78 5.26 10.76 9.31
N PRO A 79 3.96 10.83 9.01
CA PRO A 79 3.06 11.78 9.65
C PRO A 79 2.97 11.63 11.16
N MET A 80 3.18 10.42 11.70
CA MET A 80 3.14 10.17 13.14
C MET A 80 4.29 10.85 13.88
N ASN A 81 5.45 10.97 13.23
CA ASN A 81 6.60 11.69 13.77
C ASN A 81 6.39 13.22 13.79
N MET A 82 5.32 13.74 13.19
CA MET A 82 5.01 15.17 13.26
C MET A 82 4.13 15.55 14.45
N ILE A 83 3.63 14.60 15.24
CA ILE A 83 2.89 14.91 16.47
C ILE A 83 3.80 15.72 17.40
N SER A 84 3.34 16.88 17.88
CA SER A 84 4.18 17.74 18.73
C SER A 84 4.36 17.12 20.11
N GLY A 85 5.57 17.15 20.66
CA GLY A 85 5.88 16.49 21.93
C GLY A 85 6.68 15.21 21.70
N SER A 86 6.51 14.25 22.59
CA SER A 86 7.18 12.95 22.51
C SER A 86 6.27 11.85 21.97
N THR A 87 6.87 10.72 21.62
CA THR A 87 6.17 9.48 21.29
C THR A 87 5.36 8.90 22.45
N GLY A 88 5.49 9.45 23.67
CA GLY A 88 4.69 9.07 24.82
C GLY A 88 3.21 9.40 24.64
N LEU A 89 2.87 10.45 23.87
CA LEU A 89 1.48 10.81 23.57
C LEU A 89 0.79 9.70 22.76
N SER A 90 1.37 9.35 21.61
CA SER A 90 0.82 8.30 20.73
C SER A 90 0.95 6.91 21.37
N GLY A 91 1.97 6.67 22.19
CA GLY A 91 2.15 5.40 22.89
C GLY A 91 1.12 5.13 23.98
N ALA A 92 0.55 6.16 24.59
CA ALA A 92 -0.50 6.04 25.61
C ALA A 92 -1.92 5.98 25.01
N ALA A 93 -2.13 6.52 23.81
CA ALA A 93 -3.43 6.52 23.14
C ALA A 93 -3.75 5.17 22.49
N ASP A 94 -5.04 4.83 22.37
CA ASP A 94 -5.47 3.62 21.65
C ASP A 94 -5.35 3.76 20.13
N SER A 95 -5.49 4.99 19.62
CA SER A 95 -5.33 5.32 18.20
C SER A 95 -4.82 6.76 18.03
N ALA A 96 -4.05 7.00 16.99
CA ALA A 96 -3.51 8.31 16.64
C ALA A 96 -3.86 8.66 15.20
N PHE A 97 -4.49 9.83 15.00
CA PHE A 97 -4.88 10.34 13.69
C PHE A 97 -4.15 11.65 13.39
N VAL A 98 -3.56 11.75 12.20
CA VAL A 98 -2.82 12.93 11.74
C VAL A 98 -3.46 13.45 10.46
N LEU A 99 -4.03 14.65 10.52
CA LEU A 99 -4.61 15.34 9.36
C LEU A 99 -3.55 16.25 8.70
N GLN A 100 -3.17 15.94 7.47
CA GLN A 100 -2.24 16.74 6.68
C GLN A 100 -2.92 17.36 5.46
N LYS A 101 -2.69 18.66 5.25
CA LYS A 101 -3.11 19.35 4.03
C LYS A 101 -1.92 19.51 3.09
N ASN A 102 -2.12 19.28 1.80
CA ASN A 102 -1.06 19.44 0.79
C ASN A 102 -0.60 20.90 0.65
N ALA A 103 -1.50 21.84 0.92
CA ALA A 103 -1.20 23.25 1.06
C ALA A 103 -2.15 23.87 2.10
N ARG A 104 -1.74 24.98 2.72
CA ARG A 104 -2.53 25.65 3.76
C ARG A 104 -3.95 26.02 3.27
N SER A 105 -4.05 26.47 2.02
CA SER A 105 -5.29 26.87 1.35
C SER A 105 -5.99 25.73 0.59
N ALA A 106 -5.41 24.52 0.52
CA ALA A 106 -6.07 23.42 -0.17
C ALA A 106 -7.29 22.94 0.63
N ASN A 107 -8.35 22.52 -0.05
CA ASN A 107 -9.46 21.81 0.59
C ASN A 107 -9.21 20.31 0.69
N ALA A 108 -8.22 19.79 -0.04
CA ALA A 108 -7.79 18.40 0.03
C ALA A 108 -6.85 18.15 1.22
N ALA A 109 -7.09 17.05 1.93
CA ALA A 109 -6.26 16.58 3.03
C ALA A 109 -6.14 15.05 3.04
N SER A 110 -5.10 14.55 3.69
CA SER A 110 -4.91 13.14 4.02
C SER A 110 -5.00 12.97 5.54
N LEU A 111 -5.89 12.10 6.00
CA LEU A 111 -5.98 11.66 7.38
C LEU A 111 -5.29 10.31 7.54
N HIS A 112 -4.13 10.31 8.17
CA HIS A 112 -3.36 9.12 8.47
C HIS A 112 -3.81 8.57 9.81
N CYS A 113 -4.17 7.29 9.85
CA CYS A 113 -4.70 6.65 11.05
C CYS A 113 -3.87 5.42 11.39
N THR A 114 -3.50 5.28 12.65
CA THR A 114 -2.87 4.08 13.23
C THR A 114 -3.45 3.84 14.62
N GLY A 115 -3.42 2.60 15.10
CA GLY A 115 -3.90 2.28 16.44
C GLY A 115 -3.76 0.81 16.79
N ARG A 116 -4.08 0.49 18.04
CA ARG A 116 -4.01 -0.87 18.59
C ARG A 116 -5.06 -1.79 17.97
N ASP A 117 -6.28 -1.27 17.84
CA ASP A 117 -7.47 -2.05 17.43
C ASP A 117 -7.94 -1.70 16.01
N ILE A 118 -7.18 -0.89 15.28
CA ILE A 118 -7.48 -0.51 13.90
C ILE A 118 -6.27 -0.75 13.00
N PRO A 119 -6.47 -1.16 11.74
CA PRO A 119 -5.36 -1.25 10.80
C PRO A 119 -4.91 0.14 10.35
N ASP A 120 -3.62 0.29 10.07
CA ASP A 120 -3.07 1.51 9.49
C ASP A 120 -3.80 1.85 8.18
N ARG A 121 -4.36 3.06 8.09
CA ARG A 121 -5.15 3.50 6.93
C ARG A 121 -4.93 4.98 6.65
N THR A 122 -5.00 5.36 5.37
CA THR A 122 -4.94 6.75 4.92
C THR A 122 -6.23 7.10 4.20
N LEU A 123 -6.93 8.11 4.71
CA LEU A 123 -8.16 8.63 4.13
C LEU A 123 -7.87 9.93 3.39
N LYS A 124 -8.19 9.98 2.10
CA LYS A 124 -8.18 11.23 1.34
C LYS A 124 -9.52 11.93 1.55
N LEU A 125 -9.47 13.16 2.03
CA LEU A 125 -10.62 13.96 2.39
C LEU A 125 -10.63 15.26 1.58
N GLU A 126 -11.83 15.80 1.35
CA GLU A 126 -12.04 17.13 0.80
C GLU A 126 -12.98 17.92 1.70
N LEU A 127 -12.59 19.12 2.09
CA LEU A 127 -13.41 20.04 2.87
C LEU A 127 -14.40 20.74 1.94
N GLY A 128 -15.70 20.57 2.18
CA GLY A 128 -16.72 21.31 1.44
C GLY A 128 -16.63 22.80 1.74
N GLU A 129 -16.66 23.62 0.69
CA GLU A 129 -16.55 25.08 0.82
C GLU A 129 -17.78 25.70 1.50
N ASP A 130 -18.97 25.14 1.23
CA ASP A 130 -20.24 25.70 1.70
C ASP A 130 -20.69 25.11 3.05
N ASP A 131 -20.41 23.83 3.30
CA ASP A 131 -20.89 23.09 4.48
C ASP A 131 -19.82 22.90 5.57
N HIS A 132 -18.55 23.17 5.25
CA HIS A 132 -17.39 22.93 6.12
C HIS A 132 -17.31 21.49 6.67
N VAL A 133 -17.82 20.53 5.88
CA VAL A 133 -17.79 19.10 6.21
C VAL A 133 -16.68 18.42 5.41
N TRP A 134 -15.87 17.62 6.10
CA TRP A 134 -14.89 16.75 5.44
C TRP A 134 -15.60 15.56 4.76
N LYS A 135 -15.44 15.45 3.46
CA LYS A 135 -16.01 14.39 2.62
C LYS A 135 -14.93 13.39 2.25
N LEU A 136 -15.23 12.09 2.40
CA LEU A 136 -14.32 11.02 2.04
C LEU A 136 -14.21 10.88 0.52
N LEU A 137 -13.01 11.03 -0.02
CA LEU A 137 -12.71 10.82 -1.44
C LEU A 137 -12.18 9.41 -1.71
N ALA A 138 -11.29 8.92 -0.86
CA ALA A 138 -10.69 7.59 -0.99
C ALA A 138 -10.22 7.09 0.37
N ASP A 139 -10.21 5.78 0.56
CA ASP A 139 -9.64 5.11 1.71
C ASP A 139 -8.64 4.07 1.21
N SER A 140 -7.41 4.10 1.73
CA SER A 140 -6.35 3.17 1.36
C SER A 140 -6.69 1.70 1.63
N LYS A 141 -7.69 1.41 2.47
CA LYS A 141 -8.13 0.05 2.78
C LYS A 141 -9.34 -0.40 1.99
N THR A 142 -10.16 0.53 1.50
CA THR A 142 -11.25 0.18 0.59
C THR A 142 -10.76 0.38 -0.84
N CYS A 143 -10.61 -0.71 -1.59
CA CYS A 143 -10.57 -0.62 -3.04
C CYS A 143 -11.93 -0.03 -3.46
N THR A 144 -12.03 1.29 -3.60
CA THR A 144 -13.16 1.90 -4.26
C THR A 144 -13.05 1.49 -5.72
N ALA A 145 -13.79 0.43 -6.07
CA ALA A 145 -14.20 0.16 -7.43
C ALA A 145 -15.01 1.39 -7.89
N GLY A 146 -14.31 2.42 -8.37
CA GLY A 146 -14.93 3.73 -8.60
C GLY A 146 -13.97 4.92 -8.73
N ARG A 147 -12.71 4.71 -9.15
CA ARG A 147 -11.89 5.59 -10.01
C ARG A 147 -10.45 5.07 -9.98
N ASP A 148 -9.97 4.67 -11.15
CA ASP A 148 -8.73 3.93 -11.38
C ASP A 148 -7.47 4.52 -10.73
N ILE A 149 -7.12 4.01 -9.55
CA ILE A 149 -5.74 3.98 -9.08
C ILE A 149 -5.43 2.53 -8.72
N PRO A 150 -4.77 1.76 -9.59
CA PRO A 150 -4.43 0.38 -9.24
C PRO A 150 -3.45 0.36 -8.07
N ASP A 151 -3.64 -0.60 -7.18
CA ASP A 151 -2.74 -0.90 -6.07
C ASP A 151 -1.30 -1.09 -6.57
N ARG A 152 -0.34 -0.45 -5.90
CA ARG A 152 1.08 -0.57 -6.22
C ARG A 152 1.72 -1.64 -5.34
N THR A 153 1.70 -2.89 -5.76
CA THR A 153 2.53 -3.96 -5.20
C THR A 153 3.99 -3.82 -5.68
N LEU A 154 4.92 -3.79 -4.73
CA LEU A 154 6.37 -3.91 -4.98
C LEU A 154 6.82 -5.31 -4.52
N LYS A 155 7.57 -6.02 -5.36
CA LYS A 155 8.35 -7.19 -4.94
C LYS A 155 9.79 -6.74 -4.72
N LEU A 156 10.30 -6.91 -3.50
CA LEU A 156 11.66 -6.59 -3.12
C LEU A 156 12.39 -7.86 -2.68
N GLU A 157 13.69 -7.92 -2.90
CA GLU A 157 14.59 -8.94 -2.36
C GLU A 157 15.69 -8.22 -1.57
N LEU A 158 15.92 -8.66 -0.34
CA LEU A 158 16.98 -8.11 0.51
C LEU A 158 18.30 -8.79 0.13
N ASP A 159 19.27 -7.99 -0.29
CA ASP A 159 20.62 -8.46 -0.47
C ASP A 159 21.30 -8.64 0.90
N GLU A 160 21.72 -9.87 1.22
CA GLU A 160 22.29 -10.20 2.53
C GLU A 160 23.69 -9.62 2.74
N ASP A 161 24.43 -9.35 1.66
CA ASP A 161 25.79 -8.82 1.74
C ASP A 161 25.77 -7.30 1.94
N ASP A 162 24.91 -6.60 1.19
CA ASP A 162 24.86 -5.14 1.20
C ASP A 162 23.75 -4.55 2.09
N HIS A 163 22.84 -5.38 2.62
CA HIS A 163 21.65 -4.97 3.38
C HIS A 163 20.75 -3.97 2.63
N VAL A 164 20.79 -4.02 1.30
CA VAL A 164 20.00 -3.15 0.41
C VAL A 164 18.84 -3.94 -0.18
N TRP A 165 17.63 -3.39 -0.07
CA TRP A 165 16.44 -3.93 -0.72
C TRP A 165 16.47 -3.63 -2.23
N LYS A 166 16.60 -4.68 -3.04
CA LYS A 166 16.56 -4.59 -4.51
C LYS A 166 15.13 -4.75 -5.00
N LEU A 167 14.66 -3.80 -5.82
CA LEU A 167 13.34 -3.85 -6.45
C LEU A 167 13.32 -4.88 -7.58
N LEU A 168 12.55 -5.96 -7.39
CA LEU A 168 12.38 -7.02 -8.38
C LEU A 168 11.19 -6.76 -9.32
N ALA A 169 10.09 -6.19 -8.80
CA ALA A 169 8.94 -5.84 -9.63
C ALA A 169 8.13 -4.71 -9.01
N ASP A 170 7.65 -3.79 -9.85
CA ASP A 170 6.73 -2.72 -9.47
C ASP A 170 5.53 -2.75 -10.40
N SER A 171 4.36 -3.06 -9.84
CA SER A 171 3.07 -3.04 -10.54
C SER A 171 2.71 -1.70 -11.20
N LYS A 172 3.40 -0.59 -10.86
CA LYS A 172 3.25 0.72 -11.53
C LYS A 172 4.36 1.11 -12.50
N THR A 173 5.33 0.25 -12.83
CA THR A 173 6.35 0.61 -13.84
C THR A 173 5.82 0.57 -15.28
N CYS A 174 4.92 1.50 -15.55
CA CYS A 174 4.61 2.04 -16.86
C CYS A 174 5.82 2.84 -17.35
N SER A 175 6.74 2.18 -18.06
CA SER A 175 7.72 2.90 -18.89
C SER A 175 6.94 3.72 -19.92
N SER A 176 7.10 5.04 -19.84
CA SER A 176 6.55 6.07 -20.71
C SER A 176 7.15 5.97 -22.12
N ALA A 177 6.62 5.05 -22.92
CA ALA A 177 6.72 5.07 -24.38
C ALA A 177 5.66 4.11 -24.95
N SER A 178 4.53 4.68 -25.36
CA SER A 178 3.42 4.03 -26.09
C SER A 178 3.01 2.68 -25.48
N LYS A 179 2.07 2.75 -24.51
CA LYS A 179 1.47 1.56 -23.91
C LYS A 179 0.67 0.82 -24.97
N ILE A 180 1.17 -0.34 -25.38
CA ILE A 180 0.36 -1.34 -26.06
C ILE A 180 -0.52 -1.94 -24.97
N SER A 181 -1.83 -1.76 -25.07
CA SER A 181 -2.81 -2.35 -24.18
C SER A 181 -2.83 -3.88 -24.30
N ALA A 182 -3.27 -4.58 -23.26
CA ALA A 182 -3.44 -6.04 -23.30
C ALA A 182 -4.33 -6.48 -24.47
N LEU A 183 -5.37 -5.71 -24.80
CA LEU A 183 -6.25 -5.97 -25.95
C LEU A 183 -5.54 -5.79 -27.30
N GLN A 184 -4.67 -4.78 -27.42
CA GLN A 184 -3.84 -4.65 -28.63
C GLN A 184 -2.86 -5.82 -28.77
N LEU A 185 -2.32 -6.33 -27.65
CA LEU A 185 -1.48 -7.52 -27.65
C LEU A 185 -2.26 -8.77 -28.09
N VAL A 186 -3.49 -8.95 -27.59
CA VAL A 186 -4.41 -10.02 -28.03
C VAL A 186 -4.64 -9.94 -29.54
N HIS A 187 -4.91 -8.75 -30.07
CA HIS A 187 -5.14 -8.56 -31.51
C HIS A 187 -3.90 -8.90 -32.35
N LEU A 188 -2.71 -8.48 -31.92
CA LEU A 188 -1.45 -8.81 -32.59
C LEU A 188 -1.16 -10.31 -32.60
N PHE A 189 -1.40 -10.99 -31.48
CA PHE A 189 -1.20 -12.44 -31.40
C PHE A 189 -2.27 -13.23 -32.15
N SER A 190 -3.52 -12.76 -32.13
CA SER A 190 -4.59 -13.34 -32.93
C SER A 190 -4.28 -13.23 -34.43
N ALA A 191 -3.80 -12.06 -34.88
CA ALA A 191 -3.37 -11.87 -36.26
C ALA A 191 -2.18 -12.76 -36.62
N LEU A 192 -1.19 -12.89 -35.74
CA LEU A 192 -0.06 -13.81 -35.94
C LEU A 192 -0.51 -15.27 -36.03
N LEU A 193 -1.43 -15.69 -35.15
CA LEU A 193 -1.92 -17.06 -35.06
C LEU A 193 -2.97 -17.41 -36.12
N SER A 194 -3.54 -16.40 -36.80
CA SER A 194 -4.45 -16.61 -37.93
C SER A 194 -3.74 -17.23 -39.14
N ALA A 195 -2.44 -16.98 -39.29
CA ALA A 195 -1.61 -17.55 -40.36
C ALA A 195 -1.02 -18.93 -39.99
N ASP A 196 -0.75 -19.17 -38.71
CA ASP A 196 -0.23 -20.43 -38.16
C ASP A 196 -0.76 -20.63 -36.74
N PRO A 197 -1.54 -21.69 -36.44
CA PRO A 197 -2.18 -21.88 -35.13
C PRO A 197 -1.19 -22.06 -33.96
N ALA A 198 0.10 -22.27 -34.25
CA ALA A 198 1.14 -22.37 -33.23
C ALA A 198 2.40 -21.58 -33.61
N TYR A 199 2.82 -20.68 -32.73
CA TYR A 199 4.10 -19.98 -32.85
C TYR A 199 5.06 -20.42 -31.74
N THR A 200 6.32 -20.68 -32.07
CA THR A 200 7.39 -20.84 -31.06
C THR A 200 8.66 -20.16 -31.54
N GLY A 201 9.23 -19.29 -30.71
CA GLY A 201 10.44 -18.56 -31.05
C GLY A 201 11.08 -17.82 -29.89
N THR A 202 12.21 -17.18 -30.13
CA THR A 202 12.84 -16.30 -29.15
C THR A 202 12.05 -15.01 -29.00
N PRO A 203 12.15 -14.29 -27.86
CA PRO A 203 11.52 -12.98 -27.71
C PRO A 203 11.87 -11.99 -28.82
N SER A 204 13.10 -12.07 -29.34
CA SER A 204 13.54 -11.22 -30.46
C SER A 204 12.88 -11.57 -31.78
N ALA A 205 12.71 -12.87 -32.05
CA ALA A 205 11.97 -13.32 -33.24
C ALA A 205 10.48 -12.98 -33.15
N LEU A 206 9.91 -13.05 -31.94
CA LEU A 206 8.51 -12.71 -31.71
C LEU A 206 8.29 -11.21 -31.90
N SER A 207 9.14 -10.35 -31.30
CA SER A 207 9.01 -8.90 -31.45
C SER A 207 9.12 -8.45 -32.91
N ALA A 208 10.04 -9.03 -33.67
CA ALA A 208 10.20 -8.72 -35.10
C ALA A 208 8.99 -9.14 -35.97
N LYS A 209 8.22 -10.14 -35.53
CA LYS A 209 7.01 -10.60 -36.24
C LYS A 209 5.78 -9.75 -35.96
N ILE A 210 5.64 -9.24 -34.74
CA ILE A 210 4.47 -8.44 -34.31
C ILE A 210 4.66 -6.93 -34.49
N ASP A 211 5.90 -6.49 -34.70
CA ASP A 211 6.27 -5.09 -34.97
C ASP A 211 7.31 -5.04 -36.09
N SER A 212 6.96 -5.57 -37.26
CA SER A 212 7.86 -5.61 -38.43
C SER A 212 8.34 -4.23 -38.87
N ASP A 213 7.47 -3.23 -38.70
CA ASP A 213 7.70 -1.85 -39.15
C ASP A 213 8.32 -0.97 -38.04
N GLY A 214 8.53 -1.52 -36.84
CA GLY A 214 9.09 -0.83 -35.67
C GLY A 214 8.23 0.31 -35.11
N ARG A 215 7.00 0.47 -35.61
CA ARG A 215 6.09 1.57 -35.23
C ARG A 215 5.54 1.42 -33.82
N LEU A 216 5.46 0.20 -33.31
CA LEU A 216 4.92 -0.10 -31.99
C LEU A 216 6.01 -0.07 -30.89
N GLY A 217 7.28 0.06 -31.28
CA GLY A 217 8.43 0.12 -30.39
C GLY A 217 8.56 -1.14 -29.52
N ILE A 218 8.22 -2.31 -30.08
CA ILE A 218 8.22 -3.58 -29.34
C ILE A 218 9.64 -4.15 -29.35
N THR A 219 10.33 -3.99 -28.22
CA THR A 219 11.63 -4.64 -28.01
C THR A 219 11.47 -6.07 -27.48
N PRO A 220 12.49 -6.94 -27.59
CA PRO A 220 12.44 -8.31 -27.06
C PRO A 220 12.14 -8.37 -25.55
N LYS A 221 12.64 -7.38 -24.79
CA LYS A 221 12.34 -7.22 -23.37
C LYS A 221 10.87 -6.78 -23.16
N LYS A 222 10.38 -5.83 -23.97
CA LYS A 222 9.01 -5.33 -23.89
C LYS A 222 7.99 -6.42 -24.22
N VAL A 223 8.20 -7.23 -25.26
CA VAL A 223 7.28 -8.34 -25.59
C VAL A 223 7.25 -9.40 -24.51
N THR A 224 8.40 -9.78 -23.95
CA THR A 224 8.47 -10.76 -22.87
C THR A 224 7.69 -10.30 -21.64
N ARG A 225 7.81 -9.02 -21.32
CA ARG A 225 7.10 -8.40 -20.21
C ARG A 225 5.60 -8.33 -20.46
N LEU A 226 5.17 -7.81 -21.63
CA LEU A 226 3.76 -7.70 -22.00
C LEU A 226 3.04 -9.05 -22.00
N VAL A 227 3.71 -10.10 -22.48
CA VAL A 227 3.23 -11.48 -22.47
C VAL A 227 3.00 -11.96 -21.04
N LEU A 228 3.94 -11.73 -20.13
CA LEU A 228 3.83 -12.13 -18.72
C LEU A 228 2.76 -11.32 -17.96
N GLU A 229 2.62 -10.03 -18.27
CA GLU A 229 1.63 -9.14 -17.65
C GLU A 229 0.20 -9.42 -18.12
N SER A 230 0.03 -10.03 -19.31
CA SER A 230 -1.27 -10.22 -19.96
C SER A 230 -1.67 -11.70 -20.13
N VAL A 231 -1.07 -12.63 -19.38
CA VAL A 231 -1.31 -14.08 -19.53
C VAL A 231 -2.79 -14.44 -19.36
N GLU A 232 -3.47 -13.88 -18.35
CA GLU A 232 -4.88 -14.15 -18.09
C GLU A 232 -5.77 -13.62 -19.21
N THR A 233 -5.56 -12.37 -19.65
CA THR A 233 -6.31 -11.78 -20.77
C THR A 233 -6.09 -12.54 -22.07
N LEU A 234 -4.86 -12.98 -22.36
CA LEU A 234 -4.57 -13.82 -23.52
C LEU A 234 -5.32 -15.16 -23.43
N ARG A 235 -5.35 -15.78 -22.26
CA ARG A 235 -6.07 -17.04 -22.02
C ARG A 235 -7.58 -16.88 -22.18
N GLU A 236 -8.17 -15.83 -21.64
CA GLU A 236 -9.59 -15.50 -21.80
C GLU A 236 -9.98 -15.29 -23.26
N ASN A 237 -9.04 -14.81 -24.08
CA ASN A 237 -9.21 -14.62 -25.52
C ASN A 237 -8.70 -15.82 -26.35
N GLY A 238 -8.54 -17.00 -25.72
CA GLY A 238 -8.22 -18.24 -26.44
C GLY A 238 -6.77 -18.36 -26.91
N ILE A 239 -5.83 -17.63 -26.31
CA ILE A 239 -4.39 -17.69 -26.64
C ILE A 239 -3.62 -18.26 -25.46
N LEU A 240 -3.05 -19.44 -25.64
CA LEU A 240 -2.23 -20.11 -24.64
C LEU A 240 -0.77 -19.71 -24.80
N VAL A 241 -0.15 -19.29 -23.70
CA VAL A 241 1.26 -18.87 -23.65
C VAL A 241 2.06 -19.84 -22.79
N LYS A 242 3.20 -20.28 -23.31
CA LYS A 242 4.23 -20.97 -22.52
C LYS A 242 5.59 -20.32 -22.72
N ILE A 243 6.33 -20.11 -21.62
CA ILE A 243 7.70 -19.61 -21.66
C ILE A 243 8.59 -20.65 -21.00
N TYR A 244 9.64 -21.07 -21.71
CA TYR A 244 10.58 -22.07 -21.21
C TYR A 244 12.00 -21.78 -21.73
N ARG A 245 12.99 -22.48 -21.17
CA ARG A 245 14.38 -22.42 -21.64
C ARG A 245 14.72 -23.71 -22.39
N SER A 246 15.40 -23.56 -23.53
CA SER A 246 15.94 -24.69 -24.31
C SER A 246 17.28 -24.25 -24.91
N ASN A 247 18.31 -25.09 -24.80
CA ASN A 247 19.67 -24.81 -25.30
C ASN A 247 20.21 -23.43 -24.86
N GLY A 248 19.98 -23.05 -23.60
CA GLY A 248 20.42 -21.77 -23.02
C GLY A 248 19.62 -20.53 -23.47
N LYS A 249 18.61 -20.70 -24.33
CA LYS A 249 17.78 -19.61 -24.86
C LYS A 249 16.37 -19.64 -24.28
N ARG A 250 15.81 -18.46 -24.00
CA ARG A 250 14.41 -18.31 -23.61
C ARG A 250 13.54 -18.37 -24.86
N LEU A 251 12.51 -19.23 -24.84
CA LEU A 251 11.53 -19.39 -25.90
C LEU A 251 10.14 -19.01 -25.39
N ILE A 252 9.35 -18.42 -26.29
CA ILE A 252 7.93 -18.10 -26.09
C ILE A 252 7.15 -18.93 -27.11
N SER A 253 6.23 -19.74 -26.61
CA SER A 253 5.29 -20.53 -27.40
C SER A 253 3.89 -19.95 -27.22
N LEU A 254 3.21 -19.67 -28.33
CA LEU A 254 1.85 -19.17 -28.42
C LEU A 254 1.01 -20.19 -29.19
N ARG A 255 -0.19 -20.51 -28.72
CA ARG A 255 -1.13 -21.40 -29.42
C ARG A 255 -2.57 -20.90 -29.34
N SER A 256 -3.33 -21.08 -30.41
CA SER A 256 -4.78 -20.91 -30.39
C SER A 256 -5.45 -22.04 -29.61
N ALA A 257 -6.43 -21.71 -28.77
CA ALA A 257 -7.21 -22.65 -27.98
C ALA A 257 -8.20 -23.47 -28.84
N GLU A 258 -8.52 -23.03 -30.06
CA GLU A 258 -9.37 -23.79 -31.00
C GLU A 258 -8.67 -25.07 -31.52
N SER A 259 -7.34 -25.15 -31.42
CA SER A 259 -6.56 -26.31 -31.87
C SER A 259 -6.05 -27.19 -30.72
N ALA A 260 -6.52 -26.98 -29.49
CA ALA A 260 -6.02 -27.67 -28.31
C ALA A 260 -7.05 -28.69 -27.80
N ASP A 261 -6.89 -29.95 -28.19
CA ASP A 261 -7.30 -31.08 -27.35
C ASP A 261 -6.63 -30.88 -25.97
N LEU A 262 -7.43 -30.67 -24.93
CA LEU A 262 -6.97 -30.43 -23.57
C LEU A 262 -6.28 -31.70 -23.01
N PRO A 263 -5.01 -31.65 -22.56
CA PRO A 263 -4.56 -32.51 -21.49
C PRO A 263 -4.58 -31.74 -20.16
N ALA A 264 -5.17 -32.37 -19.15
CA ALA A 264 -5.16 -31.92 -17.78
C ALA A 264 -3.74 -31.81 -17.21
N LEU A 265 -3.54 -30.80 -16.36
CA LEU A 265 -2.52 -30.64 -15.31
C LEU A 265 -1.22 -31.46 -15.42
N GLY A 266 -0.14 -30.78 -15.81
CA GLY A 266 1.20 -31.13 -15.31
C GLY A 266 1.48 -30.34 -14.04
N LYS A 267 1.56 -31.04 -12.90
CA LYS A 267 2.06 -30.48 -11.63
C LYS A 267 3.42 -29.82 -11.87
N ILE A 268 3.62 -28.65 -11.28
CA ILE A 268 4.95 -28.05 -11.14
C ILE A 268 5.54 -28.72 -9.90
N ASP A 269 6.44 -29.67 -10.09
CA ASP A 269 7.17 -30.28 -8.98
C ASP A 269 8.17 -29.26 -8.38
N PRO A 270 8.37 -29.26 -7.05
CA PRO A 270 9.41 -28.46 -6.41
C PRO A 270 10.79 -28.94 -6.85
N ILE A 271 11.67 -28.02 -7.24
CA ILE A 271 13.06 -28.32 -7.56
C ILE A 271 13.82 -28.47 -6.23
N ASP A 272 14.22 -29.70 -5.94
CA ASP A 272 15.18 -30.05 -4.88
C ASP A 272 16.59 -29.59 -5.33
N PRO A 273 17.43 -29.00 -4.45
CA PRO A 273 18.76 -28.57 -4.83
C PRO A 273 19.74 -29.73 -4.73
N VAL A 274 20.16 -30.31 -5.87
CA VAL A 274 21.34 -31.18 -5.91
C VAL A 274 22.56 -30.37 -6.32
N GLY A 275 23.40 -30.07 -5.34
CA GLY A 275 24.81 -29.74 -5.53
C GLY A 275 25.67 -30.83 -4.91
N GLU A 276 25.89 -31.94 -5.63
CA GLU A 276 26.98 -32.86 -5.32
C GLU A 276 28.33 -32.16 -5.57
N GLN A 277 29.13 -31.98 -4.52
CA GLN A 277 30.57 -31.75 -4.64
C GLN A 277 31.31 -33.08 -4.41
N ARG A 278 32.07 -33.47 -5.42
CA ARG A 278 33.04 -34.58 -5.39
C ARG A 278 34.22 -34.24 -4.50
N ALA A 279 34.67 -35.19 -3.68
CA ALA A 279 36.04 -35.25 -3.18
C ALA A 279 36.58 -36.69 -3.29
N CYS A 280 37.81 -36.79 -3.77
CA CYS A 280 38.54 -37.99 -4.19
C CYS A 280 38.91 -38.98 -3.07
N ALA A 281 39.05 -40.26 -3.46
CA ALA A 281 39.89 -41.28 -2.77
C ALA A 281 41.38 -40.84 -2.77
N ALA A 282 42.30 -41.32 -1.93
CA ALA A 282 42.58 -42.65 -1.36
C ALA A 282 43.66 -42.49 -0.25
N PRO A 283 44.32 -43.54 0.26
CA PRO A 283 43.97 -44.95 0.43
C PRO A 283 43.73 -45.35 1.91
#